data_AF-A0A838VNA0-F1
#
_entry.id   AF-A0A838VNA0-F1
#
_cell.length_a   1.000
_cell.length_b   1.000
_cell.length_c   1.000
_cell.angle_alpha   90.00
_cell.angle_beta   90.00
_cell.angle_gamma   90.00
#
_symmetry.space_group_name_H-M   'P 1'
#
loop_
_entity.id
_entity.type
_entity.pdbx_description
1 polymer ?
#
loop_
_entity_poly.entity_id
_entity_poly.type
_entity_poly.pdbx_seq_one_letter_code
_entity_poly.pdbx_strand_id
1 'polypeptide(L)'
;MNTNNSESQALMIMESLVSIPFEQCAPITRDFKTMTANASIYAVRHRYLGLLYVGKTSYTRERFRGGHKAFLWSWLDYYKPDDVRIFIYPLDSIQLQTLSSHTNLR
;
A
#
# COMPACT_ATOMS: atom_id res chain seq x y z
N MET A 1 -7.35 -5.43 -25.92
CA MET A 1 -6.22 -6.39 -25.98
C MET A 1 -4.98 -5.72 -25.41
N ASN A 2 -4.65 -5.93 -24.13
CA ASN A 2 -3.30 -5.70 -23.57
C ASN A 2 -3.12 -6.30 -22.15
N THR A 3 -3.81 -7.40 -21.85
CA THR A 3 -3.80 -8.05 -20.52
C THR A 3 -2.41 -8.49 -20.09
N ASN A 4 -1.57 -8.92 -21.04
CA ASN A 4 -0.21 -9.38 -20.74
C ASN A 4 0.66 -8.28 -20.11
N ASN A 5 0.48 -7.00 -20.51
CA ASN A 5 1.32 -5.92 -19.99
C ASN A 5 0.86 -5.44 -18.61
N SER A 6 -0.46 -5.37 -18.36
CA SER A 6 -0.99 -4.98 -17.05
C SER A 6 -0.76 -6.07 -15.99
N GLU A 7 -0.87 -7.34 -16.36
CA GLU A 7 -0.57 -8.47 -15.46
C GLU A 7 0.91 -8.53 -15.10
N SER A 8 1.82 -8.43 -16.09
CA SER A 8 3.26 -8.37 -15.81
C SER A 8 3.63 -7.18 -14.93
N GLN A 9 2.99 -6.02 -15.14
CA GLN A 9 3.21 -4.86 -14.28
C GLN A 9 2.70 -5.07 -12.85
N ALA A 10 1.51 -5.66 -12.69
CA ALA A 10 0.98 -6.01 -11.38
C ALA A 10 1.89 -7.03 -10.65
N LEU A 11 2.41 -8.02 -11.37
CA LEU A 11 3.37 -9.00 -10.86
C LEU A 11 4.65 -8.33 -10.37
N MET A 12 5.27 -7.46 -11.18
CA MET A 12 6.47 -6.72 -10.77
C MET A 12 6.25 -5.86 -9.52
N ILE A 13 5.08 -5.22 -9.42
CA ILE A 13 4.71 -4.45 -8.23
C ILE A 13 4.57 -5.39 -7.03
N MET A 14 3.85 -6.51 -7.18
CA MET A 14 3.67 -7.49 -6.10
C MET A 14 5.00 -8.09 -5.63
N GLU A 15 5.90 -8.46 -6.55
CA GLU A 15 7.24 -8.93 -6.22
C GLU A 15 8.03 -7.88 -5.44
N SER A 16 7.90 -6.60 -5.82
CA SER A 16 8.51 -5.50 -5.07
C SER A 16 7.93 -5.37 -3.66
N LEU A 17 6.60 -5.48 -3.49
CA LEU A 17 5.96 -5.40 -2.17
C LEU A 17 6.37 -6.54 -1.24
N VAL A 18 6.61 -7.75 -1.78
CA VAL A 18 6.91 -8.95 -0.97
C VAL A 18 8.40 -9.09 -0.70
N SER A 19 9.28 -8.64 -1.60
CA SER A 19 10.73 -8.75 -1.47
C SER A 19 11.36 -7.79 -0.47
N ILE A 20 10.71 -6.66 -0.17
CA ILE A 20 11.28 -5.64 0.72
C ILE A 20 11.26 -6.12 2.19
N PRO A 21 12.43 -6.22 2.86
CA PRO A 21 12.50 -6.63 4.26
C PRO A 21 11.70 -5.72 5.19
N PHE A 22 11.18 -6.28 6.28
CA PHE A 22 10.37 -5.55 7.25
C PHE A 22 11.09 -4.30 7.80
N GLU A 23 12.39 -4.41 8.02
CA GLU A 23 13.25 -3.35 8.57
C GLU A 23 13.42 -2.16 7.60
N GLN A 24 13.15 -2.37 6.31
CA GLN A 24 13.19 -1.32 5.29
C GLN A 24 11.82 -0.66 5.07
N CYS A 25 10.75 -1.20 5.66
CA CYS A 25 9.43 -0.60 5.63
C CYS A 25 9.33 0.56 6.63
N ALA A 26 8.49 1.55 6.32
CA ALA A 26 8.29 2.71 7.18
C ALA A 26 7.43 2.38 8.42
N PRO A 27 7.69 2.98 9.59
CA PRO A 27 6.74 2.95 10.71
C PRO A 27 5.39 3.55 10.31
N ILE A 28 4.31 2.96 10.84
CA ILE A 28 2.99 3.58 10.79
C ILE A 28 2.91 4.65 11.88
N THR A 29 2.88 5.92 11.48
CA THR A 29 2.74 7.06 12.40
C THR A 29 1.38 7.74 12.20
N ARG A 30 0.89 8.49 13.19
CA ARG A 30 -0.41 9.17 13.10
C ARG A 30 -0.47 10.27 12.03
N ASP A 31 0.68 10.84 11.69
CA ASP A 31 0.81 12.00 10.80
C ASP A 31 1.31 11.63 9.39
N PHE A 32 1.82 10.41 9.21
CA PHE A 32 2.27 9.87 7.91
C PHE A 32 3.15 10.85 7.12
N LYS A 33 3.98 11.64 7.81
CA LYS A 33 4.78 12.72 7.20
C LYS A 33 5.77 12.23 6.16
N THR A 34 6.25 11.00 6.32
CA THR A 34 7.18 10.34 5.39
C THR A 34 6.50 9.80 4.13
N MET A 35 5.17 9.87 4.03
CA MET A 35 4.44 9.39 2.88
C MET A 35 4.37 10.43 1.76
N THR A 36 4.44 9.92 0.53
CA THR A 36 4.28 10.71 -0.69
C THR A 36 2.84 11.26 -0.78
N ALA A 37 2.66 12.40 -1.44
CA ALA A 37 1.32 12.95 -1.69
C ALA A 37 0.65 12.33 -2.94
N ASN A 38 1.43 11.61 -3.74
CA ASN A 38 1.03 11.11 -5.04
C ASN A 38 0.28 9.77 -4.93
N ALA A 39 -0.27 9.34 -6.07
CA ALA A 39 -0.87 8.03 -6.20
C ALA A 39 0.14 6.93 -5.89
N SER A 40 -0.31 5.90 -5.19
CA SER A 40 0.55 4.80 -4.77
C SER A 40 -0.23 3.52 -4.55
N ILE A 41 0.51 2.40 -4.58
CA ILE A 41 0.13 1.18 -3.89
C ILE A 41 0.84 1.19 -2.54
N TYR A 42 0.18 0.69 -1.51
CA TYR A 42 0.77 0.54 -0.18
C TYR A 42 0.54 -0.86 0.35
N ALA A 43 1.51 -1.35 1.11
CA ALA A 43 1.50 -2.67 1.72
C ALA A 43 1.73 -2.53 3.23
N VAL A 44 0.80 -3.02 4.04
CA VAL A 44 0.95 -3.18 5.49
C VAL A 44 1.54 -4.55 5.76
N ARG A 45 2.63 -4.62 6.53
CA ARG A 45 3.34 -5.86 6.85
C ARG A 45 3.54 -6.00 8.34
N HIS A 46 3.32 -7.21 8.85
CA HIS A 46 3.72 -7.62 10.19
C HIS A 46 5.09 -8.29 10.16
N ARG A 47 5.89 -8.09 11.22
CA ARG A 47 7.24 -8.66 11.35
C ARG A 47 7.26 -10.18 11.19
N TYR A 48 6.31 -10.86 11.82
CA TYR A 48 6.25 -12.32 11.87
C TYR A 48 5.15 -12.95 11.01
N LEU A 49 4.09 -12.18 10.68
CA LEU A 49 2.95 -12.71 9.93
C LEU A 49 3.05 -12.38 8.43
N GLY A 50 4.05 -11.58 8.05
CA GLY A 50 4.23 -11.16 6.66
C GLY A 50 3.22 -10.10 6.24
N LEU A 51 2.84 -10.14 4.95
CA LEU A 51 1.98 -9.11 4.35
C LEU A 51 0.55 -9.21 4.88
N LEU A 52 0.07 -8.15 5.54
CA LEU A 52 -1.25 -8.10 6.15
C LEU A 52 -2.31 -7.49 5.23
N TYR A 53 -1.95 -6.47 4.45
CA TYR A 53 -2.88 -5.74 3.59
C TYR A 53 -2.17 -5.05 2.44
N VAL A 54 -2.81 -5.01 1.27
CA VAL A 54 -2.37 -4.20 0.12
C VAL A 54 -3.54 -3.33 -0.32
N GLY A 55 -3.27 -2.04 -0.52
CA GLY A 55 -4.26 -1.10 -1.03
C GLY A 55 -3.67 -0.18 -2.08
N LYS A 56 -4.56 0.45 -2.86
CA LYS A 56 -4.24 1.51 -3.81
C LYS A 56 -4.90 2.81 -3.36
N THR A 57 -4.24 3.93 -3.60
CA THR A 57 -4.79 5.26 -3.32
C THR A 57 -4.28 6.27 -4.33
N SER A 58 -5.14 7.20 -4.74
CA SER A 58 -4.75 8.33 -5.60
C SER A 58 -4.05 9.44 -4.80
N TYR A 59 -4.29 9.51 -3.49
CA TYR A 59 -3.74 10.52 -2.59
C TYR A 59 -3.33 9.86 -1.28
N THR A 60 -2.07 9.41 -1.20
CA THR A 60 -1.60 8.59 -0.07
C THR A 60 -1.65 9.35 1.24
N ARG A 61 -1.07 10.56 1.26
CA ARG A 61 -1.11 11.40 2.46
C ARG A 61 -2.53 11.68 2.93
N GLU A 62 -3.46 12.03 2.04
CA GLU A 62 -4.85 12.32 2.43
C GLU A 62 -5.61 11.09 2.90
N ARG A 63 -5.35 9.91 2.29
CA ARG A 63 -5.98 8.65 2.67
C ARG A 63 -5.70 8.25 4.12
N PHE A 64 -4.51 8.62 4.61
CA PHE A 64 -4.05 8.31 5.97
C PHE A 64 -4.02 9.52 6.92
N ARG A 65 -4.09 10.75 6.41
CA ARG A 65 -4.11 11.99 7.19
C ARG A 65 -5.44 12.15 7.90
N GLY A 66 -5.39 12.63 9.14
CA GLY A 66 -6.59 12.69 9.97
C GLY A 66 -7.18 11.30 10.23
N GLY A 67 -6.40 10.26 9.89
CA GLY A 67 -6.56 8.83 9.99
C GLY A 67 -7.75 8.14 9.38
N HIS A 68 -8.77 8.78 8.77
CA HIS A 68 -9.98 8.11 8.22
C HIS A 68 -10.02 6.56 8.31
N LYS A 69 -10.46 5.95 9.43
CA LYS A 69 -9.91 6.00 10.82
C LYS A 69 -10.52 4.96 11.73
N ALA A 70 -11.72 4.48 11.44
CA ALA A 70 -12.37 3.50 12.31
C ALA A 70 -11.88 2.06 12.06
N PHE A 71 -11.57 1.71 10.80
CA PHE A 71 -11.48 0.30 10.34
C PHE A 71 -10.04 -0.25 10.21
N LEU A 72 -9.08 0.55 9.75
CA LEU A 72 -7.65 0.18 9.83
C LEU A 72 -7.20 0.09 11.30
N TRP A 73 -7.88 0.84 12.16
CA TRP A 73 -7.56 0.99 13.57
C TRP A 73 -8.09 -0.17 14.40
N SER A 74 -9.35 -0.62 14.22
CA SER A 74 -9.89 -1.81 14.91
C SER A 74 -9.09 -3.11 14.70
N TRP A 75 -8.25 -3.16 13.68
CA TRP A 75 -7.47 -4.34 13.27
C TRP A 75 -5.97 -4.23 13.59
N LEU A 76 -5.44 -3.01 13.73
CA LEU A 76 -4.14 -2.78 14.38
C LEU A 76 -4.22 -2.85 15.91
N ASP A 77 -5.42 -2.69 16.49
CA ASP A 77 -5.66 -2.54 17.93
C ASP A 77 -5.24 -3.74 18.82
N TYR A 78 -4.78 -4.87 18.26
CA TYR A 78 -4.15 -5.97 19.03
C TYR A 78 -2.71 -6.29 18.62
N TYR A 79 -2.20 -5.69 17.54
CA TYR A 79 -0.81 -5.89 17.13
C TYR A 79 0.08 -4.85 17.80
N LYS A 80 1.27 -5.28 18.22
CA LYS A 80 2.27 -4.34 18.73
C LYS A 80 2.66 -3.40 17.59
N PRO A 81 2.60 -2.07 17.78
CA PRO A 81 2.98 -1.13 16.72
C PRO A 81 4.38 -1.38 16.13
N ASP A 82 5.32 -1.85 16.94
CA ASP A 82 6.70 -2.16 16.50
C ASP A 82 6.81 -3.37 15.57
N ASP A 83 5.77 -4.19 15.55
CA ASP A 83 5.66 -5.35 14.68
C ASP A 83 4.90 -5.04 13.40
N VAL A 84 4.45 -3.79 13.18
CA VAL A 84 3.75 -3.39 11.95
C VAL A 84 4.46 -2.23 11.24
N ARG A 85 4.68 -2.41 9.94
CA ARG A 85 5.28 -1.40 9.06
C ARG A 85 4.47 -1.28 7.77
N ILE A 86 4.70 -0.19 7.05
CA ILE A 86 4.08 0.11 5.78
C ILE A 86 5.15 0.38 4.72
N PHE A 87 4.99 -0.25 3.57
CA PHE A 87 5.76 0.07 2.37
C PHE A 87 4.86 0.77 1.35
N ILE A 88 5.43 1.68 0.57
CA ILE A 88 4.72 2.48 -0.43
C ILE A 88 5.45 2.34 -1.76
N TYR A 89 4.73 1.83 -2.74
CA TYR A 89 5.15 1.84 -4.13
C TYR A 89 4.50 3.04 -4.83
N PRO A 90 5.25 4.11 -5.14
CA PRO A 90 4.71 5.25 -5.86
C PRO A 90 4.28 4.82 -7.26
N LEU A 91 3.12 5.31 -7.72
CA LEU A 91 2.65 5.09 -9.07
C LEU A 91 2.85 6.35 -9.91
N ASP A 92 3.28 6.16 -11.15
CA ASP A 92 3.15 7.20 -12.17
C ASP A 92 1.73 7.25 -12.75
N SER A 93 1.47 8.23 -13.62
CA SER A 93 0.16 8.46 -14.23
C SER A 93 -0.29 7.32 -15.15
N ILE A 94 0.64 6.65 -15.83
CA ILE A 94 0.37 5.55 -16.76
C ILE A 94 -0.01 4.30 -15.95
N GLN A 95 0.77 3.99 -14.91
CA GLN A 95 0.53 2.90 -13.98
C GLN A 95 -0.82 3.07 -13.27
N LEU A 96 -1.14 4.28 -12.79
CA LEU A 96 -2.41 4.55 -12.12
C LEU A 96 -3.60 4.28 -13.05
N GLN A 97 -3.54 4.72 -14.30
CA GLN A 97 -4.62 4.47 -15.27
C GLN A 97 -4.73 2.98 -15.58
N THR A 98 -3.61 2.33 -15.92
CA THR A 98 -3.56 0.91 -16.30
C THR A 98 -4.11 0.00 -15.19
N LEU A 99 -3.75 0.26 -13.94
CA LEU A 99 -4.20 -0.50 -12.77
C LEU A 99 -5.61 -0.11 -12.27
N SER A 100 -6.23 0.92 -12.83
CA SER A 100 -7.62 1.32 -12.53
C SER A 100 -8.62 0.84 -13.57
N SER A 101 -8.18 0.67 -14.82
CA SER A 101 -9.00 0.19 -15.94
C SER A 101 -9.61 -1.20 -15.75
N HIS A 102 -9.04 -2.02 -14.85
CA HIS A 102 -9.52 -3.37 -14.54
C HIS A 102 -10.44 -3.43 -13.31
N THR A 103 -10.65 -2.32 -12.59
CA THR A 103 -11.53 -2.27 -11.42
C THR A 103 -12.97 -1.90 -11.80
N ASN A 104 -13.56 -2.62 -12.77
CA ASN A 104 -15.01 -2.66 -12.93
C ASN A 104 -15.57 -3.77 -12.04
N LEU A 105 -15.60 -3.53 -10.73
CA LEU A 105 -16.50 -4.26 -9.85
C LEU A 105 -17.87 -3.57 -9.94
N ARG A 106 -18.72 -4.11 -10.82
CA ARG A 106 -20.18 -3.97 -10.67
C ARG A 106 -20.65 -4.88 -9.55
#